data_AF-A0A8S2X793-F1
#
_entry.id   AF-A0A8S2X793-F1
#
_cell.length_a   1.000
_cell.length_b   1.000
_cell.length_c   1.000
_cell.angle_alpha   90.00
_cell.angle_beta   90.00
_cell.angle_gamma   90.00
#
_symmetry.space_group_name_H-M   'P 1'
#
loop_
_entity.id
_entity.type
_entity.pdbx_description
1 polymer ?
#
loop_
_entity_poly.entity_id
_entity_poly.type
_entity_poly.pdbx_seq_one_letter_code
_entity_poly.pdbx_strand_id
1 'polypeptide(L)'
;MLATVDRWLLSSRKGSRRNLSNLKIAKLGICTSFVLSNWFYIHMIYCYEANILDAPLKCYGKNTACRLVTDLVYGLLTIFIP
;
A
#
# COMPACT_ATOMS: atom_id res chain seq x y z
N MET A 1 9.07 5.46 8.64
CA MET A 1 8.96 4.12 9.27
C MET A 1 10.05 3.13 8.85
N LEU A 2 10.52 3.10 7.58
CA LEU A 2 11.57 2.14 7.17
C LEU A 2 12.91 2.29 7.92
N ALA A 3 13.36 3.52 8.19
CA ALA A 3 14.63 3.76 8.90
C ALA A 3 14.64 3.25 10.35
N THR A 4 13.49 3.28 11.03
CA THR A 4 13.31 2.72 12.38
C THR A 4 13.29 1.19 12.38
N VAL A 5 12.68 0.57 11.37
CA VAL A 5 12.65 -0.89 11.21
C VAL A 5 14.06 -1.41 10.88
N ASP A 6 14.79 -0.71 10.01
CA ASP A 6 16.15 -1.10 9.65
C ASP A 6 17.11 -0.99 10.85
N ARG A 7 17.01 0.08 11.64
CA ARG A 7 17.73 0.20 12.92
C ARG A 7 17.38 -0.91 13.92
N TRP A 8 16.12 -1.33 13.98
CA TRP A 8 15.68 -2.42 14.85
C TRP A 8 16.20 -3.79 14.41
N LEU A 9 16.26 -4.05 13.10
CA LEU A 9 16.83 -5.27 12.53
C LEU A 9 18.34 -5.36 12.77
N LEU A 10 19.06 -4.24 12.70
CA LEU A 10 20.50 -4.16 12.98
C LEU A 10 20.85 -4.40 14.45
N SER A 11 19.96 -4.02 15.39
CA SER A 11 20.17 -4.18 16.84
C SER A 11 19.85 -5.59 17.36
N SER A 12 19.21 -6.44 16.55
CA SER A 12 18.85 -7.81 16.93
C SER A 12 20.09 -8.71 17.10
N ARG A 13 20.20 -9.38 18.27
CA ARG A 13 21.24 -10.40 18.53
C ARG A 13 21.17 -11.63 17.61
N LYS A 14 20.02 -11.90 16.98
CA LYS A 14 19.86 -13.03 16.03
C LYS A 14 20.41 -12.64 14.65
N GLY A 15 21.46 -13.33 14.20
CA GLY A 15 22.12 -13.07 12.90
C GLY A 15 21.20 -13.18 11.68
N SER A 16 20.22 -14.09 11.70
CA SER A 16 19.19 -14.21 10.65
C SER A 16 18.38 -12.91 10.45
N ARG A 17 18.06 -12.19 11.53
CA ARG A 17 17.33 -10.90 11.45
C ARG A 17 18.22 -9.77 10.95
N ARG A 18 19.53 -9.80 11.26
CA ARG A 18 20.50 -8.85 10.70
C ARG A 18 20.62 -8.97 9.18
N ASN A 19 20.46 -10.18 8.66
CA ASN A 19 20.51 -10.44 7.22
C ASN A 19 19.31 -9.84 6.46
N LEU A 20 18.22 -9.49 7.15
CA LEU A 20 17.07 -8.80 6.56
C LEU A 20 17.36 -7.32 6.26
N SER A 21 18.35 -6.70 6.93
CA SER A 21 18.87 -5.35 6.61
C SER A 21 19.84 -5.35 5.43
N ASN A 22 19.90 -6.42 4.64
CA ASN A 22 20.68 -6.41 3.41
C ASN A 22 20.12 -5.38 2.43
N LEU A 23 21.02 -4.64 1.78
CA LEU A 23 20.69 -3.64 0.75
C LEU A 23 19.77 -4.22 -0.35
N LYS A 24 19.91 -5.51 -0.65
CA LYS A 24 19.07 -6.24 -1.62
C LYS A 24 17.60 -6.34 -1.18
N ILE A 25 17.34 -6.63 0.10
CA ILE A 25 15.99 -6.74 0.66
C ILE A 25 15.38 -5.36 0.84
N ALA A 26 16.15 -4.38 1.30
CA ALA A 26 15.70 -2.99 1.36
C ALA A 26 15.30 -2.46 -0.03
N LYS A 27 16.09 -2.74 -1.07
CA LYS A 27 15.77 -2.38 -2.45
C LYS A 27 14.51 -3.09 -2.96
N LEU A 28 14.32 -4.37 -2.63
CA LEU A 28 13.09 -5.10 -2.95
C LEU A 28 11.87 -4.49 -2.24
N GLY A 29 11.99 -4.11 -0.96
CA GLY A 29 10.94 -3.45 -0.19
C GLY A 29 10.55 -2.09 -0.76
N ILE A 30 11.53 -1.28 -1.18
CA ILE A 30 11.28 0.00 -1.85
C ILE A 30 10.59 -0.22 -3.20
N CYS A 31 11.07 -1.17 -4.00
CA CYS A 31 10.49 -1.48 -5.31
C CYS A 31 9.03 -1.97 -5.19
N THR A 32 8.77 -2.90 -4.27
CA THR A 32 7.41 -3.39 -4.01
C THR A 32 6.49 -2.29 -3.49
N SER A 33 6.96 -1.42 -2.59
CA SER A 33 6.18 -0.26 -2.13
C SER A 33 5.86 0.72 -3.26
N PHE A 34 6.80 0.95 -4.17
CA PHE A 34 6.58 1.82 -5.33
C PHE A 34 5.54 1.22 -6.29
N VAL A 35 5.63 -0.07 -6.59
CA VAL A 35 4.66 -0.77 -7.44
C VAL A 35 3.25 -0.74 -6.82
N LEU A 36 3.14 -1.04 -5.52
CA LEU A 36 1.88 -0.96 -4.78
C LEU A 36 1.27 0.45 -4.80
N SER A 37 2.10 1.47 -4.56
CA SER A 37 1.66 2.88 -4.62
C SER A 37 1.08 3.23 -5.99
N ASN A 38 1.78 2.91 -7.07
CA ASN A 38 1.28 3.15 -8.44
C ASN A 38 -0.04 2.40 -8.69
N TRP A 39 -0.16 1.15 -8.24
CA TRP A 39 -1.39 0.39 -8.37
C TRP A 39 -2.57 1.09 -7.69
N PHE A 40 -2.37 1.58 -6.47
CA PHE A 40 -3.42 2.31 -5.74
C PHE A 40 -3.81 3.62 -6.44
N TYR A 41 -2.85 4.37 -6.96
CA TYR A 41 -3.13 5.61 -7.69
C TYR A 41 -3.84 5.36 -9.03
N ILE A 42 -3.44 4.33 -9.79
CA ILE A 42 -4.12 3.96 -11.03
C ILE A 42 -5.57 3.55 -10.76
N HIS A 43 -5.79 2.76 -9.71
CA HIS A 43 -7.13 2.38 -9.27
C HIS A 43 -8.00 3.60 -8.94
N MET A 44 -7.47 4.54 -8.16
CA MET A 44 -8.14 5.81 -7.85
C MET A 44 -8.48 6.59 -9.12
N ILE A 45 -7.53 6.80 -10.04
CA ILE A 45 -7.76 7.59 -11.26
C ILE A 45 -8.80 6.91 -12.18
N TYR A 46 -8.75 5.58 -12.31
CA TYR A 46 -9.67 4.86 -13.18
C TYR A 46 -11.09 4.76 -12.60
N CYS A 47 -11.20 4.59 -11.28
CA CYS A 47 -12.47 4.42 -10.62
C CYS A 47 -13.13 5.72 -10.19
N TYR A 48 -12.42 6.85 -10.18
CA TYR A 48 -12.97 8.15 -9.74
C TYR A 48 -13.52 8.94 -10.94
N GLU A 49 -14.84 8.90 -11.16
CA GLU A 49 -15.49 9.79 -12.12
C GLU A 49 -15.70 11.18 -11.51
N ALA A 50 -14.83 12.13 -11.87
CA ALA A 50 -14.89 13.51 -11.38
C ALA A 50 -16.06 14.34 -11.95
N ASN A 51 -16.83 13.80 -12.90
CA ASN A 51 -17.78 14.58 -13.72
C ASN A 51 -19.27 14.30 -13.40
N ILE A 52 -19.60 13.85 -12.20
CA ILE A 52 -20.99 13.64 -11.79
C ILE A 52 -21.39 14.73 -10.79
N LEU A 53 -22.09 15.76 -11.27
CA LEU A 53 -22.72 16.78 -10.45
C LEU A 53 -23.82 16.11 -9.59
N ASP A 54 -23.79 16.34 -8.27
CA ASP A 54 -24.76 15.84 -7.28
C ASP A 54 -24.86 14.31 -7.07
N ALA A 55 -23.79 13.55 -7.31
CA ALA A 55 -23.78 12.13 -6.96
C ALA A 55 -23.40 11.89 -5.48
N PRO A 56 -24.17 11.07 -4.72
CA PRO A 56 -23.78 10.68 -3.37
C PRO A 56 -22.49 9.84 -3.41
N LEU A 57 -21.67 9.89 -2.35
CA LEU A 57 -20.36 9.23 -2.22
C LEU A 57 -20.35 7.74 -2.68
N LYS A 58 -21.49 7.06 -2.61
CA LYS A 58 -21.70 5.67 -3.03
C LYS A 58 -21.71 5.44 -4.55
N CYS A 59 -21.90 6.48 -5.36
CA CYS A 59 -22.04 6.39 -6.82
C CYS A 59 -20.77 6.75 -7.59
N TYR A 60 -19.68 7.13 -6.91
CA TYR A 60 -18.39 7.40 -7.57
C TYR A 60 -17.77 6.16 -8.21
N GLY A 61 -18.11 4.96 -7.75
CA GLY A 61 -17.60 3.72 -8.29
C GLY A 61 -18.25 3.39 -9.63
N LYS A 62 -17.51 3.62 -10.73
CA LYS A 62 -17.94 3.30 -12.11
C LYS A 62 -18.42 1.85 -12.30
N ASN A 63 -17.90 0.90 -11.53
CA ASN A 63 -18.24 -0.52 -11.58
C ASN A 63 -18.20 -1.19 -10.19
N THR A 64 -18.92 -2.29 -10.00
CA THR A 64 -18.88 -3.12 -8.78
C THR A 64 -17.47 -3.63 -8.46
N ALA A 65 -16.68 -3.91 -9.48
CA ALA A 65 -15.27 -4.28 -9.35
C ALA A 65 -14.42 -3.17 -8.70
N CYS A 66 -14.70 -1.90 -9.04
CA CYS A 66 -14.00 -0.76 -8.43
C CYS A 66 -14.23 -0.72 -6.92
N ARG A 67 -15.49 -0.93 -6.49
CA ARG A 67 -15.85 -0.94 -5.07
C ARG A 67 -15.20 -2.11 -4.32
N LEU A 68 -15.17 -3.31 -4.91
CA LEU A 68 -14.55 -4.49 -4.30
C LEU A 68 -13.05 -4.30 -4.09
N VAL A 69 -12.35 -3.73 -5.07
CA VAL A 69 -10.92 -3.42 -4.93
C VAL A 69 -10.72 -2.36 -3.84
N THR A 70 -11.51 -1.29 -3.81
CA THR A 70 -11.38 -0.24 -2.78
C THR A 70 -11.59 -0.76 -1.36
N ASP A 71 -12.61 -1.60 -1.14
CA ASP A 71 -12.82 -2.25 0.17
C ASP A 71 -11.63 -3.14 0.55
N LEU A 72 -11.07 -3.87 -0.41
CA LEU A 72 -9.90 -4.71 -0.17
C LEU A 72 -8.66 -3.87 0.15
N VAL A 73 -8.48 -2.73 -0.50
CA VAL A 73 -7.41 -1.76 -0.19
C VAL A 73 -7.55 -1.22 1.23
N TYR A 74 -8.72 -0.69 1.60
CA TYR A 74 -8.96 -0.14 2.93
C TYR A 74 -8.90 -1.21 4.03
N GLY A 75 -9.36 -2.43 3.74
CA GLY A 75 -9.19 -3.58 4.62
C GLY A 75 -7.72 -3.94 4.84
N LEU A 76 -6.90 -3.95 3.79
CA LEU A 76 -5.45 -4.18 3.94
C LEU A 76 -4.80 -3.03 4.72
N LEU A 77 -5.14 -1.78 4.42
CA LEU A 77 -4.60 -0.62 5.15
C LEU A 77 -4.92 -0.67 6.64
N THR A 78 -6.14 -1.04 7.01
CA THR A 78 -6.53 -1.19 8.44
C THR A 78 -5.85 -2.38 9.13
N ILE A 79 -5.52 -3.44 8.40
CA ILE A 79 -4.75 -4.58 8.96
C ILE A 79 -3.27 -4.21 9.14
N PHE A 80 -2.69 -3.47 8.20
CA PHE A 80 -1.25 -3.12 8.21
C PHE A 80 -0.92 -1.89 9.05
N ILE A 81 -1.87 -0.97 9.22
CA ILE A 81 -1.74 0.24 10.02
C ILE A 81 -2.68 0.07 11.23
N PRO A 82 -2.17 -0.45 12.37
CA PRO A 82 -2.93 -0.49 13.61
C PRO A 82 -3.21 0.91 14.17
#